data_AF-A0A0F9FEU1-F1
#
_entry.id   AF-A0A0F9FEU1-F1
#
_cell.length_a   1.000
_cell.length_b   1.000
_cell.length_c   1.000
_cell.angle_alpha   90.00
_cell.angle_beta   90.00
_cell.angle_gamma   90.00
#
_symmetry.space_group_name_H-M   'P 1'
#
loop_
_entity.id
_entity.type
_entity.pdbx_description
1 polymer ?
#
loop_
_entity_poly.entity_id
_entity_poly.type
_entity_poly.pdbx_seq_one_letter_code
_entity_poly.pdbx_strand_id
1 'polypeptide(L)'
;NLRVFINFFMASVTEDNFLILIFPRTIIVNELFFNALTNKYIGTFRVPNSMQYNSIAGAKTVSTAAGFDFSSSKGYLGILLITVYDSEGNSEEFIIILSISARPMDISIIIIIVLGVIAIIGLGGMLIYFARRRKYPKITRVQPEYQYQTYDYRPSYEIDEENYITPEPTGTSIYCPFCGVFVATPKKFCSSCGESLTFNQENN
;
A
#
# COMPACT_ATOMS: atom_id res chain seq x y z
N ASN A 1 -40.71 -7.01 -0.20
CA ASN A 1 -39.47 -6.30 0.18
C ASN A 1 -38.34 -7.01 -0.53
N LEU A 2 -37.58 -6.35 -1.40
CA LEU A 2 -36.59 -7.04 -2.24
C LEU A 2 -35.30 -7.30 -1.45
N ARG A 3 -34.59 -8.37 -1.80
CA ARG A 3 -33.24 -8.67 -1.30
C ARG A 3 -32.31 -8.85 -2.49
N VAL A 4 -31.21 -8.10 -2.53
CA VAL A 4 -30.30 -8.08 -3.69
C VAL A 4 -28.94 -8.57 -3.26
N PHE A 5 -28.48 -9.67 -3.86
CA PHE A 5 -27.19 -10.28 -3.57
C PHE A 5 -26.23 -10.10 -4.74
N ILE A 6 -24.96 -9.86 -4.45
CA ILE A 6 -23.85 -9.94 -5.41
C ILE A 6 -23.00 -11.15 -5.07
N ASN A 7 -22.74 -11.98 -6.09
CA ASN A 7 -21.81 -13.10 -6.06
C ASN A 7 -20.70 -12.86 -7.08
N PHE A 8 -19.48 -13.35 -6.80
CA PHE A 8 -18.35 -13.26 -7.72
C PHE A 8 -17.79 -14.64 -8.08
N PHE A 9 -17.54 -14.83 -9.37
CA PHE A 9 -16.98 -16.04 -9.95
C PHE A 9 -15.89 -15.68 -10.97
N MET A 10 -15.11 -16.68 -11.40
CA MET A 10 -14.25 -16.56 -12.58
C MET A 10 -14.69 -17.56 -13.65
N ALA A 11 -14.51 -17.18 -14.91
CA ALA A 11 -14.73 -18.05 -16.06
C ALA A 11 -13.47 -18.07 -16.96
N SER A 12 -13.19 -19.22 -17.55
CA SER A 12 -12.25 -19.35 -18.68
C SER A 12 -13.03 -19.30 -19.99
N VAL A 13 -12.46 -18.66 -21.01
CA VAL A 13 -12.98 -18.71 -22.38
C VAL A 13 -12.39 -19.96 -23.07
N THR A 14 -13.20 -20.69 -23.84
CA THR A 14 -12.74 -21.80 -24.68
C THR A 14 -12.23 -21.31 -26.03
N GLU A 15 -11.55 -22.18 -26.79
CA GLU A 15 -11.16 -21.88 -28.18
C GLU A 15 -12.40 -21.56 -29.07
N ASP A 16 -13.52 -22.24 -28.81
CA ASP A 16 -14.84 -21.96 -29.43
C ASP A 16 -15.58 -20.72 -28.87
N ASN A 17 -14.92 -19.88 -28.07
CA ASN A 17 -15.47 -18.68 -27.41
C ASN A 17 -16.61 -18.87 -26.38
N PHE A 18 -16.88 -20.09 -25.92
CA PHE A 18 -17.81 -20.33 -24.80
C PHE A 18 -17.17 -19.95 -23.46
N LEU A 19 -18.00 -19.47 -22.53
CA LEU A 19 -17.60 -19.22 -21.15
C LEU A 19 -17.82 -20.48 -20.31
N ILE A 20 -16.74 -21.05 -19.78
CA ILE A 20 -16.80 -22.11 -18.76
C ILE A 20 -16.63 -21.47 -17.39
N LEU A 21 -17.70 -21.50 -16.58
CA LEU A 21 -17.68 -21.09 -15.19
C LEU A 21 -16.79 -22.04 -14.37
N ILE A 22 -15.83 -21.48 -13.62
CA ILE A 22 -14.99 -22.25 -12.72
C ILE A 22 -15.64 -22.19 -11.34
N PHE A 23 -16.16 -23.33 -10.85
CA PHE A 23 -16.91 -23.36 -9.58
C PHE A 23 -15.97 -23.21 -8.38
N PRO A 24 -16.07 -22.10 -7.60
CA PRO A 24 -15.20 -21.88 -6.45
C PRO A 24 -15.57 -22.84 -5.31
N ARG A 25 -14.56 -23.22 -4.53
CA ARG A 25 -14.72 -24.07 -3.33
C ARG A 25 -15.57 -23.39 -2.24
N THR A 26 -15.64 -22.06 -2.25
CA THR A 26 -16.44 -21.22 -1.36
C THR A 26 -17.04 -20.07 -2.16
N ILE A 27 -18.36 -19.91 -2.14
CA ILE A 27 -19.04 -18.78 -2.80
C ILE A 27 -18.94 -17.56 -1.88
N ILE A 28 -18.54 -16.41 -2.45
CA ILE A 28 -18.55 -15.13 -1.73
C ILE A 28 -19.85 -14.39 -2.09
N VAL A 29 -20.80 -14.39 -1.15
CA VAL A 29 -22.08 -13.69 -1.24
C VAL A 29 -21.98 -12.37 -0.49
N ASN A 30 -22.55 -11.29 -1.03
CA ASN A 30 -22.69 -10.02 -0.33
C ASN A 30 -24.08 -9.40 -0.59
N GLU A 31 -24.79 -8.99 0.45
CA GLU A 31 -26.13 -8.40 0.32
C GLU A 31 -26.05 -6.86 0.20
N LEU A 32 -26.86 -6.27 -0.68
CA LEU A 32 -26.96 -4.83 -0.85
C LEU A 32 -28.07 -4.25 0.03
N PHE A 33 -27.81 -3.08 0.58
CA PHE A 33 -28.73 -2.38 1.47
C PHE A 33 -29.58 -1.37 0.68
N PHE A 34 -30.90 -1.38 0.91
CA PHE A 34 -31.79 -0.39 0.31
C PHE A 34 -31.58 0.98 0.95
N ASN A 35 -31.18 1.96 0.14
CA ASN A 35 -31.04 3.36 0.54
C ASN A 35 -32.30 4.13 0.14
N ALA A 36 -33.14 4.43 1.14
CA ALA A 36 -34.40 5.13 0.95
C ALA A 36 -34.26 6.59 0.48
N LEU A 37 -33.10 7.24 0.67
CA LEU A 37 -32.85 8.62 0.21
C LEU A 37 -32.54 8.69 -1.29
N THR A 38 -31.98 7.62 -1.86
CA THR A 38 -31.60 7.55 -3.29
C THR A 38 -32.47 6.58 -4.09
N ASN A 39 -33.38 5.86 -3.43
CA ASN A 39 -34.23 4.80 -3.96
C ASN A 39 -33.42 3.71 -4.73
N LYS A 40 -32.29 3.28 -4.16
CA LYS A 40 -31.36 2.31 -4.77
C LYS A 40 -30.82 1.31 -3.76
N TYR A 41 -30.53 0.10 -4.23
CA TYR A 41 -29.73 -0.87 -3.49
C TYR A 41 -28.24 -0.52 -3.64
N ILE A 42 -27.52 -0.43 -2.52
CA ILE A 42 -26.13 0.04 -2.45
C ILE A 42 -25.33 -0.89 -1.53
N GLY A 43 -24.09 -1.19 -1.91
CA GLY A 43 -23.13 -1.96 -1.12
C GLY A 43 -21.77 -1.97 -1.79
N THR A 44 -20.76 -2.48 -1.07
CA THR A 44 -19.37 -2.56 -1.56
C THR A 44 -18.95 -4.02 -1.66
N PHE A 45 -18.68 -4.49 -2.88
CA PHE A 45 -18.10 -5.81 -3.10
C PHE A 45 -16.58 -5.73 -3.25
N ARG A 46 -15.83 -6.54 -2.49
CA ARG A 46 -14.37 -6.65 -2.63
C ARG A 46 -14.01 -7.96 -3.32
N VAL A 47 -13.56 -7.85 -4.57
CA VAL A 47 -12.91 -8.98 -5.27
C VAL A 47 -11.70 -9.44 -4.44
N PRO A 48 -11.60 -10.72 -4.06
CA PRO A 48 -10.43 -11.25 -3.35
C PRO A 48 -9.24 -11.34 -4.31
N ASN A 49 -7.99 -11.29 -3.82
CA ASN A 49 -6.81 -11.37 -4.68
C ASN A 49 -6.64 -12.76 -5.34
N SER A 50 -7.22 -13.80 -4.75
CA SER A 50 -7.26 -15.16 -5.29
C SER A 50 -8.46 -15.93 -4.75
N MET A 51 -8.87 -16.99 -5.43
CA MET A 51 -9.92 -17.91 -4.98
C MET A 51 -9.47 -19.37 -5.11
N GLN A 52 -10.01 -20.25 -4.27
CA GLN A 52 -9.79 -21.70 -4.34
C GLN A 52 -10.87 -22.37 -5.18
N TYR A 53 -10.47 -23.35 -5.98
CA TYR A 53 -11.32 -24.13 -6.86
C TYR A 53 -11.04 -25.62 -6.66
N ASN A 54 -12.07 -26.45 -6.74
CA ASN A 54 -11.90 -27.90 -6.73
C ASN A 54 -11.53 -28.38 -8.13
N SER A 55 -10.55 -29.29 -8.25
CA SER A 55 -10.17 -29.93 -9.50
C SER A 55 -9.84 -31.40 -9.29
N ILE A 56 -9.74 -32.18 -10.38
CA ILE A 56 -9.38 -33.61 -10.34
C ILE A 56 -7.99 -33.83 -9.68
N ALA A 57 -7.08 -32.84 -9.80
CA ALA A 57 -5.76 -32.85 -9.17
C ALA A 57 -5.75 -32.27 -7.73
N GLY A 58 -6.91 -32.07 -7.12
CA GLY A 58 -7.07 -31.45 -5.80
C GLY A 58 -7.47 -29.97 -5.86
N ALA A 59 -7.36 -29.27 -4.71
CA ALA A 59 -7.73 -27.86 -4.61
C ALA A 59 -6.65 -26.95 -5.24
N LYS A 60 -7.06 -26.09 -6.18
CA LYS A 60 -6.19 -25.14 -6.89
C LYS A 60 -6.54 -23.70 -6.50
N THR A 61 -5.56 -22.94 -6.04
CA THR A 61 -5.68 -21.49 -5.87
C THR A 61 -5.40 -20.80 -7.21
N VAL A 62 -6.25 -19.87 -7.62
CA VAL A 62 -6.07 -19.06 -8.84
C VAL A 62 -6.18 -17.57 -8.48
N SER A 63 -5.26 -16.75 -9.00
CA SER A 63 -5.29 -15.29 -8.84
C SER A 63 -6.44 -14.69 -9.64
N THR A 64 -7.26 -13.84 -9.03
CA THR A 64 -8.34 -13.10 -9.73
C THR A 64 -7.78 -12.04 -10.68
N ALA A 65 -6.53 -11.63 -10.46
CA ALA A 65 -5.79 -10.70 -11.31
C ALA A 65 -5.10 -11.37 -12.52
N ALA A 66 -5.25 -12.68 -12.70
CA ALA A 66 -4.85 -13.39 -13.92
C ALA A 66 -5.87 -13.10 -15.05
N GLY A 67 -6.01 -11.82 -15.39
CA GLY A 67 -7.03 -11.30 -16.30
C GLY A 67 -6.94 -11.85 -17.71
N PHE A 68 -8.07 -11.75 -18.42
CA PHE A 68 -8.18 -12.18 -19.80
C PHE A 68 -7.45 -11.23 -20.77
N ASP A 69 -6.49 -11.78 -21.51
CA ASP A 69 -5.90 -11.16 -22.69
C ASP A 69 -6.73 -11.52 -23.93
N PHE A 70 -7.40 -10.52 -24.49
CA PHE A 70 -8.19 -10.62 -25.72
C PHE A 70 -7.32 -10.91 -26.96
N SER A 71 -6.01 -10.74 -26.90
CA SER A 71 -5.08 -10.93 -28.03
C SER A 71 -4.71 -12.40 -28.22
N SER A 72 -4.56 -13.15 -27.12
CA SER A 72 -4.20 -14.58 -27.12
C SER A 72 -5.30 -15.51 -26.60
N SER A 73 -6.48 -14.95 -26.26
CA SER A 73 -7.64 -15.61 -25.66
C SER A 73 -7.31 -16.43 -24.41
N LYS A 74 -6.44 -15.90 -23.54
CA LYS A 74 -5.91 -16.61 -22.35
C LYS A 74 -6.10 -15.81 -21.08
N GLY A 75 -6.11 -16.52 -19.95
CA GLY A 75 -6.44 -15.95 -18.64
C GLY A 75 -7.91 -16.17 -18.30
N TYR A 76 -8.44 -15.34 -17.39
CA TYR A 76 -9.80 -15.49 -16.87
C TYR A 76 -10.58 -14.18 -16.90
N LEU A 77 -11.88 -14.29 -17.17
CA LEU A 77 -12.85 -13.23 -16.96
C LEU A 77 -13.45 -13.35 -15.56
N GLY A 78 -13.72 -12.22 -14.92
CA GLY A 78 -14.57 -12.15 -13.75
C GLY A 78 -16.04 -12.13 -14.14
N ILE A 79 -16.89 -12.74 -13.33
CA ILE A 79 -18.35 -12.66 -13.45
C ILE A 79 -18.90 -12.16 -12.12
N LEU A 80 -19.62 -11.03 -12.15
CA LEU A 80 -20.55 -10.67 -11.08
C LEU A 80 -21.95 -11.16 -11.46
N LEU A 81 -22.51 -12.02 -10.62
CA LEU A 81 -23.91 -12.43 -10.68
C LEU A 81 -24.68 -11.66 -9.61
N ILE A 82 -25.66 -10.87 -10.03
CA ILE A 82 -26.54 -10.12 -9.16
C ILE A 82 -27.90 -10.81 -9.16
N THR A 83 -28.35 -11.31 -8.01
CA THR A 83 -29.65 -11.98 -7.87
C THR A 83 -30.58 -11.11 -7.02
N VAL A 84 -31.71 -10.71 -7.59
CA VAL A 84 -32.78 -9.94 -6.94
C VAL A 84 -33.91 -10.88 -6.56
N TYR A 85 -34.10 -11.13 -5.27
CA TYR A 85 -35.25 -11.87 -4.75
C TYR A 85 -36.37 -10.91 -4.36
N ASP A 86 -37.61 -11.28 -4.62
CA ASP A 86 -38.79 -10.58 -4.12
C ASP A 86 -39.27 -11.10 -2.75
N SER A 87 -40.48 -10.71 -2.33
CA SER A 87 -41.09 -11.18 -1.08
C SER A 87 -41.95 -12.45 -1.22
N GLU A 88 -42.14 -12.95 -2.43
CA GLU A 88 -42.93 -14.14 -2.75
C GLU A 88 -42.05 -15.37 -3.00
N GLY A 89 -40.75 -15.14 -3.25
CA GLY A 89 -39.72 -16.16 -3.46
C GLY A 89 -39.19 -16.23 -4.89
N ASN A 90 -39.69 -15.38 -5.80
CA ASN A 90 -39.19 -15.30 -7.17
C ASN A 90 -37.83 -14.59 -7.20
N SER A 91 -37.03 -14.86 -8.24
CA SER A 91 -35.71 -14.27 -8.42
C SER A 91 -35.45 -13.83 -9.87
N GLU A 92 -34.90 -12.63 -10.04
CA GLU A 92 -34.35 -12.14 -11.31
C GLU A 92 -32.81 -12.07 -11.23
N GLU A 93 -32.12 -12.44 -12.31
CA GLU A 93 -30.66 -12.54 -12.35
C GLU A 93 -30.04 -11.65 -13.42
N PHE A 94 -28.99 -10.90 -13.02
CA PHE A 94 -28.23 -10.02 -13.89
C PHE A 94 -26.75 -10.41 -13.86
N ILE A 95 -26.14 -10.55 -15.04
CA ILE A 95 -24.75 -10.97 -15.20
C ILE A 95 -23.92 -9.81 -15.75
N ILE A 96 -22.81 -9.49 -15.07
CA ILE A 96 -21.81 -8.51 -15.53
C ILE A 96 -20.47 -9.24 -15.70
N ILE A 97 -19.95 -9.21 -16.92
CA ILE A 97 -18.64 -9.80 -17.27
C ILE A 97 -17.56 -8.72 -17.14
N LEU A 98 -16.43 -9.08 -16.53
CA LEU A 98 -15.32 -8.19 -16.20
C LEU A 98 -14.00 -8.75 -16.74
N SER A 99 -13.14 -7.90 -17.32
CA SER A 99 -11.70 -8.19 -17.37
C SER A 99 -11.01 -7.53 -16.18
N ILE A 100 -10.36 -8.34 -15.34
CA ILE A 100 -9.74 -7.92 -14.08
C ILE A 100 -8.22 -7.94 -14.26
N SER A 101 -7.59 -6.77 -14.26
CA SER A 101 -6.13 -6.66 -14.30
C SER A 101 -5.61 -6.07 -12.99
N ALA A 102 -4.63 -6.72 -12.37
CA ALA A 102 -3.78 -6.03 -11.39
C ALA A 102 -2.84 -5.11 -12.16
N ARG A 103 -3.33 -3.90 -12.47
CA ARG A 103 -2.43 -2.76 -12.63
C ARG A 103 -1.96 -2.40 -11.22
N PRO A 104 -0.68 -2.62 -10.83
CA PRO A 104 -0.13 -1.83 -9.75
C PRO A 104 -0.29 -0.35 -10.13
N MET A 105 -0.53 0.53 -9.16
CA MET A 105 -0.37 1.95 -9.42
C MET A 105 1.09 2.18 -9.82
N ASP A 106 1.33 2.66 -11.04
CA ASP A 106 2.68 2.85 -11.53
C ASP A 106 3.36 3.94 -10.71
N ILE A 107 4.22 3.52 -9.79
CA ILE A 107 4.93 4.39 -8.85
C ILE A 107 5.81 5.38 -9.63
N SER A 108 6.23 5.04 -10.86
CA SER A 108 6.94 5.94 -11.78
C SER A 108 6.14 7.23 -12.04
N ILE A 109 4.83 7.14 -12.25
CA ILE A 109 3.95 8.29 -12.48
C ILE A 109 3.89 9.18 -11.21
N ILE A 110 3.80 8.56 -10.04
CA ILE A 110 3.77 9.27 -8.75
C ILE A 110 5.12 9.98 -8.50
N ILE A 111 6.23 9.30 -8.77
CA ILE A 111 7.59 9.86 -8.66
C ILE A 111 7.76 11.04 -9.62
N ILE A 112 7.31 10.94 -10.87
CA ILE A 112 7.37 12.03 -11.85
C ILE A 112 6.57 13.26 -11.36
N ILE A 113 5.38 13.06 -10.80
CA ILE A 113 4.57 14.15 -10.23
C ILE A 113 5.29 14.81 -9.04
N VAL A 114 5.82 14.02 -8.09
CA VAL A 114 6.53 14.53 -6.91
C VAL A 114 7.80 15.29 -7.30
N LEU A 115 8.63 14.74 -8.19
CA LEU A 115 9.83 15.41 -8.69
C LEU A 115 9.49 16.69 -9.46
N GLY A 116 8.41 16.70 -10.25
CA GLY A 116 7.92 17.89 -10.94
C GLY A 116 7.53 19.02 -9.97
N VAL A 117 6.79 18.69 -8.90
CA VAL A 117 6.40 19.67 -7.86
C VAL A 117 7.64 20.19 -7.11
N ILE A 118 8.59 19.33 -6.74
CA ILE A 118 9.83 19.73 -6.08
C ILE A 118 10.66 20.65 -6.99
N ALA A 119 10.77 20.34 -8.29
CA ALA A 119 11.48 21.16 -9.26
C ALA A 119 10.83 22.55 -9.43
N ILE A 120 9.49 22.63 -9.49
CA ILE A 120 8.75 23.90 -9.60
C ILE A 120 8.95 24.76 -8.34
N ILE A 121 8.82 24.17 -7.14
CA ILE A 121 9.02 24.89 -5.88
C ILE A 121 10.49 25.34 -5.74
N GLY A 122 11.44 24.48 -6.09
CA GLY A 122 12.88 24.77 -6.07
C GLY A 122 13.26 25.92 -7.01
N LEU A 123 12.86 25.84 -8.28
CA LEU A 123 13.11 26.91 -9.27
C LEU A 123 12.41 28.21 -8.90
N GLY A 124 11.14 28.16 -8.47
CA GLY A 124 10.40 29.34 -8.03
C GLY A 124 11.06 30.02 -6.82
N GLY A 125 11.43 29.24 -5.80
CA GLY A 125 12.14 29.73 -4.62
C GLY A 125 13.52 30.31 -4.97
N MET A 126 14.29 29.64 -5.84
CA MET A 126 15.59 30.10 -6.31
C MET A 126 15.47 31.45 -7.06
N LEU A 127 14.53 31.59 -7.99
CA LEU A 127 14.30 32.82 -8.73
C LEU A 127 13.89 33.98 -7.81
N ILE A 128 13.00 33.73 -6.84
CA ILE A 128 12.59 34.73 -5.84
C ILE A 128 13.78 35.13 -4.94
N TYR A 129 14.61 34.16 -4.53
CA TYR A 129 15.81 34.41 -3.72
C TYR A 129 16.81 35.30 -4.47
N PHE A 130 17.15 34.97 -5.72
CA PHE A 130 18.09 35.79 -6.52
C PHE A 130 17.52 37.17 -6.86
N ALA A 131 16.20 37.31 -7.05
CA ALA A 131 15.55 38.60 -7.23
C ALA A 131 15.63 39.48 -5.96
N ARG A 132 15.42 38.89 -4.77
CA ARG A 132 15.54 39.60 -3.47
C ARG A 132 16.99 39.95 -3.12
N ARG A 133 17.95 39.06 -3.37
CA ARG A 133 19.38 39.26 -3.03
C ARG A 133 20.01 40.48 -3.71
N ARG A 134 19.42 40.99 -4.81
CA ARG A 134 19.85 42.23 -5.49
C ARG A 134 19.43 43.54 -4.81
N LYS A 135 18.67 43.53 -3.70
CA LYS A 135 18.00 44.73 -3.15
C LYS A 135 18.30 45.13 -1.69
N TYR A 136 19.40 44.67 -1.08
CA TYR A 136 19.74 45.03 0.32
C TYR A 136 21.17 45.59 0.48
N PRO A 137 21.34 46.89 0.83
CA PRO A 137 22.61 47.44 1.30
C PRO A 137 22.91 47.01 2.75
N LYS A 138 24.19 47.04 3.15
CA LYS A 138 24.66 46.60 4.48
C LYS A 138 24.43 47.67 5.55
N ILE A 139 23.90 47.28 6.72
CA ILE A 139 23.91 48.08 7.97
C ILE A 139 24.18 47.12 9.16
N THR A 140 24.95 47.54 10.16
CA THR A 140 25.49 46.69 11.24
C THR A 140 25.36 47.34 12.63
N ARG A 141 24.73 46.66 13.60
CA ARG A 141 24.83 46.81 15.09
C ARG A 141 24.52 45.42 15.71
N VAL A 142 25.31 44.78 16.59
CA VAL A 142 25.91 45.13 17.91
C VAL A 142 24.94 44.87 19.09
N GLN A 143 25.39 44.04 20.06
CA GLN A 143 24.69 43.55 21.27
C GLN A 143 25.21 44.26 22.55
N PRO A 144 24.54 44.08 23.72
CA PRO A 144 25.15 44.26 25.04
C PRO A 144 25.05 43.05 26.00
N GLU A 145 26.21 42.75 26.57
CA GLU A 145 26.59 41.89 27.70
C GLU A 145 25.84 42.14 29.04
N TYR A 146 25.68 41.14 29.92
CA TYR A 146 25.52 41.27 31.39
C TYR A 146 26.13 40.05 32.14
N GLN A 147 26.57 40.22 33.40
CA GLN A 147 27.61 39.39 34.05
C GLN A 147 27.30 39.00 35.53
N TYR A 148 27.77 37.80 35.96
CA TYR A 148 28.04 37.18 37.31
C TYR A 148 27.86 37.98 38.64
N GLN A 149 27.84 37.45 39.87
CA GLN A 149 28.40 36.27 40.61
C GLN A 149 27.50 35.98 41.86
N THR A 150 27.72 35.09 42.85
CA THR A 150 28.29 33.71 43.06
C THR A 150 28.13 33.36 44.57
N TYR A 151 28.19 32.10 45.05
CA TYR A 151 28.55 31.75 46.47
C TYR A 151 28.80 30.24 46.76
N ASP A 152 30.04 29.92 47.14
CA ASP A 152 30.59 28.91 48.09
C ASP A 152 30.16 27.42 48.16
N TYR A 153 31.03 26.62 48.82
CA TYR A 153 31.24 25.17 48.63
C TYR A 153 31.44 24.40 49.96
N ARG A 154 31.03 23.12 50.00
CA ARG A 154 31.47 22.13 51.01
C ARG A 154 31.40 20.69 50.46
N PRO A 155 32.40 19.81 50.72
CA PRO A 155 32.50 18.50 50.04
C PRO A 155 32.17 17.26 50.92
N SER A 156 32.46 16.08 50.35
CA SER A 156 32.15 14.70 50.71
C SER A 156 30.71 14.28 50.39
N TYR A 157 30.47 13.09 49.83
CA TYR A 157 31.29 11.85 49.76
C TYR A 157 31.31 11.25 48.35
N GLU A 158 32.31 10.41 48.06
CA GLU A 158 32.42 9.66 46.80
C GLU A 158 31.45 8.47 46.77
N ILE A 159 30.76 8.28 45.64
CA ILE A 159 30.18 7.00 45.21
C ILE A 159 30.48 6.91 43.72
N ASP A 160 31.28 5.92 43.33
CA ASP A 160 31.53 5.61 41.92
C ASP A 160 30.30 4.93 41.31
N GLU A 161 29.53 5.65 40.49
CA GLU A 161 28.70 5.04 39.44
C GLU A 161 29.30 5.40 38.08
N GLU A 162 29.93 4.40 37.47
CA GLU A 162 30.58 4.53 36.17
C GLU A 162 29.59 4.95 35.08
N ASN A 163 30.01 5.93 34.28
CA ASN A 163 29.86 5.90 32.83
C ASN A 163 28.51 5.37 32.30
N TYR A 164 27.46 6.20 32.38
CA TYR A 164 26.34 6.10 31.45
C TYR A 164 26.80 6.48 30.03
N ILE A 165 27.58 5.58 29.43
CA ILE A 165 27.86 5.55 28.00
C ILE A 165 26.50 5.33 27.33
N THR A 166 25.91 6.39 26.81
CA THR A 166 25.02 6.26 25.65
C THR A 166 25.82 5.50 24.60
N PRO A 167 25.43 4.27 24.21
CA PRO A 167 26.15 3.57 23.17
C PRO A 167 26.04 4.39 21.90
N GLU A 168 27.18 4.75 21.33
CA GLU A 168 27.22 5.27 19.97
C GLU A 168 26.49 4.27 19.04
N PRO A 169 25.79 4.71 17.99
CA PRO A 169 25.24 3.82 16.99
C PRO A 169 26.34 3.29 16.05
N THR A 170 27.41 2.71 16.61
CA THR A 170 28.53 2.03 15.92
C THR A 170 28.10 0.65 15.42
N GLY A 171 27.04 0.65 14.61
CA GLY A 171 26.48 -0.54 13.95
C GLY A 171 25.31 -0.14 13.08
N THR A 172 25.35 -0.51 11.81
CA THR A 172 24.27 -0.23 10.85
C THR A 172 22.99 -0.97 11.27
N SER A 173 21.99 -0.22 11.77
CA SER A 173 20.71 -0.79 12.20
C SER A 173 19.81 -1.03 10.98
N ILE A 174 19.82 -2.26 10.50
CA ILE A 174 19.13 -2.64 9.26
C ILE A 174 17.72 -3.15 9.56
N TYR A 175 16.71 -2.57 8.91
CA TYR A 175 15.32 -3.02 8.95
C TYR A 175 14.94 -3.70 7.64
N CYS A 176 14.08 -4.72 7.70
CA CYS A 176 13.58 -5.38 6.51
C CYS A 176 12.63 -4.46 5.72
N PRO A 177 12.91 -4.09 4.45
CA PRO A 177 12.06 -3.19 3.68
C PRO A 177 10.70 -3.79 3.31
N PHE A 178 10.54 -5.12 3.44
CA PHE A 178 9.30 -5.84 3.11
C PHE A 178 8.35 -6.05 4.30
N CYS A 179 8.83 -5.98 5.54
CA CYS A 179 8.00 -6.20 6.74
C CYS A 179 8.31 -5.31 7.95
N GLY A 180 9.28 -4.39 7.86
CA GLY A 180 9.66 -3.46 8.93
C GLY A 180 10.42 -4.08 10.12
N VAL A 181 10.52 -5.42 10.19
CA VAL A 181 11.21 -6.09 11.31
C VAL A 181 12.70 -5.80 11.30
N PHE A 182 13.25 -5.48 12.48
CA PHE A 182 14.67 -5.25 12.72
C PHE A 182 15.50 -6.52 12.47
N VAL A 183 16.61 -6.38 11.75
CA VAL A 183 17.49 -7.50 11.37
C VAL A 183 18.88 -7.26 11.97
N ALA A 184 19.10 -7.80 13.17
CA ALA A 184 20.30 -7.55 13.99
C ALA A 184 21.67 -7.95 13.37
N THR A 185 21.67 -8.63 12.21
CA THR A 185 22.86 -9.03 11.45
C THR A 185 22.52 -9.10 9.96
N PRO A 186 23.44 -8.75 9.04
CA PRO A 186 23.17 -8.81 7.60
C PRO A 186 23.02 -10.27 7.13
N LYS A 187 21.77 -10.73 7.02
CA LYS A 187 21.37 -12.06 6.53
C LYS A 187 20.74 -11.95 5.15
N LYS A 188 21.03 -12.92 4.27
CA LYS A 188 20.50 -12.99 2.89
C LYS A 188 18.97 -13.11 2.79
N PHE A 189 18.28 -13.42 3.88
CA PHE A 189 16.82 -13.59 3.96
C PHE A 189 16.30 -13.06 5.30
N CYS A 190 15.09 -12.49 5.30
CA CYS A 190 14.41 -12.06 6.51
C CYS A 190 13.83 -13.26 7.28
N SER A 191 14.16 -13.39 8.57
CA SER A 191 13.62 -14.45 9.42
C SER A 191 12.12 -14.30 9.78
N SER A 192 11.48 -13.18 9.43
CA SER A 192 10.05 -12.93 9.73
C SER A 192 9.13 -13.01 8.51
N CYS A 193 9.62 -12.76 7.29
CA CYS A 193 8.80 -12.84 6.06
C CYS A 193 9.39 -13.78 4.99
N GLY A 194 10.58 -14.36 5.21
CA GLY A 194 11.27 -15.24 4.25
C GLY A 194 11.93 -14.51 3.07
N GLU A 195 11.56 -13.25 2.82
CA GLU A 195 12.00 -12.50 1.64
C GLU A 195 13.51 -12.24 1.61
N SER A 196 14.09 -12.23 0.42
CA SER A 196 15.52 -12.04 0.20
C SER A 196 15.98 -10.61 0.46
N LEU A 197 17.17 -10.45 1.05
CA LEU A 197 17.73 -9.17 1.45
C LEU A 197 19.13 -8.98 0.84
N THR A 198 19.20 -8.14 -0.19
CA THR A 198 20.46 -7.68 -0.81
C THR A 198 20.91 -6.38 -0.18
N PHE A 199 21.90 -6.45 0.71
CA PHE A 199 22.57 -5.28 1.27
C PHE A 199 23.79 -4.96 0.42
N ASN A 200 23.76 -3.83 -0.29
CA ASN A 200 24.91 -3.34 -1.04
C ASN A 200 26.00 -2.88 -0.06
N GLN A 201 27.10 -3.64 0.03
CA GLN A 201 28.30 -3.23 0.75
C GLN A 201 29.15 -2.32 -0.16
N GLU A 202 28.76 -1.04 -0.24
CA GLU A 202 29.66 0.00 -0.75
C GLU A 202 30.67 0.33 0.36
N ASN A 203 31.83 -0.32 0.29
CA ASN A 203 32.95 -0.06 1.19
C ASN A 203 33.74 1.17 0.71
N ASN A 204 33.66 2.27 1.47
CA ASN A 204 34.78 3.17 1.85
C ASN A 204 34.26 4.32 2.71
#